data_AF-A4I6B0-F1
#
_entry.id   AF-A4I6B0-F1
#
_cell.length_a   1.000
_cell.length_b   1.000
_cell.length_c   1.000
_cell.angle_alpha   90.00
_cell.angle_beta   90.00
_cell.angle_gamma   90.00
#
_symmetry.space_group_name_H-M   'P 1'
#
loop_
_entity.id
_entity.type
_entity.pdbx_description
1 polymer ?
#
loop_
_entity_poly.entity_id
_entity_poly.type
_entity_poly.pdbx_seq_one_letter_code
_entity_poly.pdbx_strand_id
1 'polypeptide(L)'
;MEKVLAYLEGTLLDQYLELLPSRWSALLPRLAKRTQRLQTLTDLTTVNELESAVEEDFELATKLLHAEHRIYQEGVTLFDGLSQASDLVRHTWRLLANDLLAELAAKELMLAHWKAAVTTITADTLRVYSHALLVHARVTTARVHHLMALLREEEAG
;
A
#
# COMPACT_ATOMS: atom_id res chain seq x y z
N MET A 1 16.44 19.92 3.08
CA MET A 1 15.78 19.26 4.22
C MET A 1 14.27 19.50 4.21
N GLU A 2 13.81 20.75 4.09
CA GLU A 2 12.38 21.12 3.88
C GLU A 2 11.58 20.19 2.95
N LYS A 3 12.08 19.88 1.74
CA LYS A 3 11.41 18.95 0.79
C LYS A 3 11.17 17.56 1.37
N VAL A 4 12.08 17.06 2.21
CA VAL A 4 11.98 15.75 2.84
C VAL A 4 10.95 15.77 3.96
N LEU A 5 10.93 16.82 4.77
CA LEU A 5 9.89 17.02 5.79
C LEU A 5 8.50 17.13 5.14
N ALA A 6 8.38 17.90 4.05
CA ALA A 6 7.13 18.04 3.30
C ALA A 6 6.65 16.71 2.71
N TYR A 7 7.57 15.86 2.21
CA TYR A 7 7.25 14.50 1.78
C TYR A 7 6.77 13.61 2.94
N LEU A 8 7.47 13.62 4.08
CA LEU A 8 7.08 12.81 5.22
C LEU A 8 5.69 13.19 5.74
N GLU A 9 5.38 14.48 5.81
CA GLU A 9 4.09 14.98 6.26
C GLU A 9 3.00 14.79 5.19
N GLY A 10 3.10 15.47 4.06
CA GLY A 10 2.03 15.50 3.06
C GLY A 10 1.91 14.24 2.20
N THR A 11 2.95 13.42 2.11
CA THR A 11 2.92 12.19 1.30
C THR A 11 2.89 10.94 2.17
N LEU A 12 3.80 10.79 3.14
CA LEU A 12 3.86 9.56 3.91
C LEU A 12 2.77 9.48 5.01
N LEU A 13 2.53 10.56 5.75
CA LEU A 13 1.42 10.58 6.73
C LEU A 13 0.07 10.67 6.01
N ASP A 14 -0.17 11.76 5.28
CA ASP A 14 -1.52 12.08 4.79
C ASP A 14 -1.94 11.15 3.64
N GLN A 15 -1.05 10.84 2.70
CA GLN A 15 -1.42 10.02 1.54
C GLN A 15 -1.27 8.52 1.84
N TYR A 16 -0.08 8.09 2.29
CA TYR A 16 0.20 6.67 2.47
C TYR A 16 -0.49 6.06 3.69
N LEU A 17 -0.46 6.73 4.87
CA LEU A 17 -1.03 6.16 6.09
C LEU A 17 -2.51 6.50 6.33
N GLU A 18 -3.07 7.48 5.63
CA GLU A 18 -4.47 7.88 5.80
C GLU A 18 -5.30 7.66 4.52
N LEU A 19 -4.96 8.34 3.42
CA LEU A 19 -5.79 8.33 2.21
C LEU A 19 -5.83 6.96 1.50
N LEU A 20 -4.68 6.32 1.30
CA LEU A 20 -4.60 5.04 0.58
C LEU A 20 -5.29 3.89 1.34
N PRO A 21 -5.14 3.73 2.67
CA PRO A 21 -5.92 2.79 3.46
C PRO A 21 -7.42 2.99 3.31
N SER A 22 -7.89 4.24 3.31
CA SER A 22 -9.31 4.56 3.06
C SER A 22 -9.76 4.06 1.69
N ARG A 23 -8.97 4.27 0.63
CA ARG A 23 -9.28 3.76 -0.71
C ARG A 23 -9.29 2.23 -0.78
N TRP A 24 -8.35 1.58 -0.10
CA TRP A 24 -8.35 0.11 0.03
C TRP A 24 -9.60 -0.39 0.75
N SER A 25 -10.01 0.27 1.83
CA SER A 25 -11.20 -0.12 2.60
C SER A 25 -12.50 -0.02 1.81
N ALA A 26 -12.56 0.90 0.84
CA ALA A 26 -13.68 1.01 -0.08
C ALA A 26 -13.66 -0.09 -1.16
N LEU A 27 -12.47 -0.46 -1.65
CA LEU A 27 -12.31 -1.41 -2.76
C LEU A 27 -12.46 -2.87 -2.32
N LEU A 28 -11.79 -3.27 -1.24
CA LEU A 28 -11.61 -4.68 -0.88
C LEU A 28 -12.93 -5.43 -0.60
N PRO A 29 -13.90 -4.86 0.15
CA PRO A 29 -15.17 -5.55 0.36
C PRO A 29 -15.94 -5.78 -0.95
N ARG A 30 -15.87 -4.82 -1.88
CA ARG A 30 -16.51 -4.93 -3.20
C ARG A 30 -15.84 -6.03 -4.04
N LEU A 31 -14.52 -6.01 -4.11
CA LEU A 31 -13.75 -7.00 -4.85
C LEU A 31 -13.95 -8.42 -4.29
N ALA A 32 -13.91 -8.59 -2.96
CA ALA A 32 -14.16 -9.87 -2.29
C ALA A 32 -15.58 -10.39 -2.56
N LYS A 33 -16.60 -9.54 -2.41
CA LYS A 33 -18.00 -9.92 -2.65
C LYS A 33 -18.22 -10.34 -4.10
N ARG A 34 -17.66 -9.60 -5.06
CA ARG A 34 -17.78 -9.91 -6.50
C ARG A 34 -17.05 -11.20 -6.86
N THR A 35 -15.85 -11.41 -6.32
CA THR A 35 -15.10 -12.67 -6.47
C THR A 35 -15.93 -13.86 -5.98
N GLN A 36 -16.49 -13.79 -4.77
CA GLN A 36 -17.31 -14.88 -4.24
C GLN A 36 -18.59 -15.11 -5.04
N ARG A 37 -19.25 -14.04 -5.50
CA ARG A 37 -20.43 -14.15 -6.35
C ARG A 37 -20.10 -14.88 -7.66
N LEU A 38 -18.94 -14.60 -8.27
CA LEU A 38 -18.50 -15.22 -9.51
C LEU A 38 -18.38 -16.74 -9.39
N GLN A 39 -17.99 -17.25 -8.22
CA GLN A 39 -17.86 -18.67 -7.94
C GLN A 39 -19.21 -19.41 -7.81
N THR A 40 -20.31 -18.66 -7.62
CA THR A 40 -21.65 -19.23 -7.37
C THR A 40 -22.63 -19.06 -8.52
N LEU A 41 -22.34 -18.16 -9.47
CA LEU A 41 -23.24 -17.89 -10.58
C LEU A 41 -23.11 -18.96 -11.67
N THR A 42 -24.27 -19.41 -12.16
CA THR A 42 -24.36 -20.37 -13.26
C THR A 42 -24.86 -19.77 -14.56
N ASP A 43 -25.47 -18.58 -14.50
CA ASP A 43 -26.05 -17.90 -15.66
C ASP A 43 -24.97 -17.12 -16.45
N LEU A 44 -24.82 -17.45 -17.73
CA LEU A 44 -23.67 -17.03 -18.55
C LEU A 44 -23.62 -15.51 -18.81
N THR A 45 -24.77 -14.84 -18.99
CA THR A 45 -24.79 -13.40 -19.26
C THR A 45 -24.38 -12.62 -18.02
N THR A 46 -24.91 -12.99 -16.85
CA THR A 46 -24.54 -12.37 -15.58
C THR A 46 -23.11 -12.70 -15.14
N VAL A 47 -22.56 -13.85 -15.58
CA VAL A 47 -21.14 -14.18 -15.39
C VAL A 47 -20.23 -13.20 -16.14
N ASN A 48 -20.47 -12.95 -17.43
CA ASN A 48 -19.61 -12.05 -18.22
C ASN A 48 -19.57 -10.62 -17.66
N GLU A 49 -20.72 -10.09 -17.24
CA GLU A 49 -20.79 -8.76 -16.61
C GLU A 49 -20.04 -8.73 -15.28
N LEU A 50 -20.11 -9.80 -14.49
CA LEU A 50 -19.42 -9.89 -13.21
C LEU A 50 -17.91 -10.07 -13.38
N GLU A 51 -17.47 -10.87 -14.35
CA GLU A 51 -16.05 -11.02 -14.71
C GLU A 51 -15.44 -9.67 -15.08
N SER A 52 -16.13 -8.90 -15.92
CA SER A 52 -15.72 -7.54 -16.30
C SER A 52 -15.61 -6.64 -15.07
N ALA A 53 -16.61 -6.67 -14.19
CA ALA A 53 -16.60 -5.87 -12.96
C ALA A 53 -15.51 -6.28 -11.95
N VAL A 54 -15.12 -7.55 -11.91
CA VAL A 54 -14.00 -8.04 -11.10
C VAL A 54 -12.67 -7.58 -11.69
N GLU A 55 -12.51 -7.62 -13.00
CA GLU A 55 -11.31 -7.13 -13.68
C GLU A 55 -11.12 -5.63 -13.46
N GLU A 56 -12.18 -4.83 -13.57
CA GLU A 56 -12.17 -3.40 -13.22
C GLU A 56 -11.71 -3.15 -11.78
N ASP A 57 -12.15 -3.98 -10.83
CA ASP A 57 -11.72 -3.86 -9.44
C ASP A 57 -10.23 -4.21 -9.26
N PHE A 58 -9.71 -5.20 -10.00
CA PHE A 58 -8.28 -5.49 -10.02
C PHE A 58 -7.45 -4.39 -10.70
N GLU A 59 -7.96 -3.74 -11.73
CA GLU A 59 -7.32 -2.56 -12.31
C GLU A 59 -7.24 -1.41 -11.30
N LEU A 60 -8.30 -1.18 -10.52
CA LEU A 60 -8.29 -0.20 -9.44
C LEU A 60 -7.29 -0.58 -8.35
N ALA A 61 -7.23 -1.85 -7.94
CA ALA A 61 -6.23 -2.34 -6.98
C ALA A 61 -4.81 -2.09 -7.50
N THR A 62 -4.57 -2.36 -8.79
CA THR A 62 -3.29 -2.12 -9.45
C THR A 62 -2.93 -0.63 -9.42
N LYS A 63 -3.89 0.27 -9.69
CA LYS A 63 -3.68 1.73 -9.61
C LYS A 63 -3.34 2.19 -8.20
N LEU A 64 -3.99 1.63 -7.16
CA LEU A 64 -3.66 1.92 -5.76
C LEU A 64 -2.25 1.46 -5.41
N LEU A 65 -1.87 0.25 -5.82
CA LEU A 65 -0.54 -0.29 -5.59
C LEU A 65 0.55 0.54 -6.30
N HIS A 66 0.30 0.98 -7.54
CA HIS A 66 1.19 1.90 -8.24
C HIS A 66 1.31 3.26 -7.53
N ALA A 67 0.24 3.75 -6.90
CA ALA A 67 0.33 4.97 -6.10
C ALA A 67 1.25 4.79 -4.88
N GLU A 68 1.15 3.67 -4.17
CA GLU A 68 2.06 3.35 -3.05
C GLU A 68 3.52 3.21 -3.50
N HIS A 69 3.76 2.53 -4.64
CA HIS A 69 5.10 2.44 -5.23
C HIS A 69 5.71 3.79 -5.56
N ARG A 70 4.92 4.72 -6.12
CA ARG A 70 5.40 6.08 -6.41
C ARG A 70 5.79 6.81 -5.13
N ILE A 71 5.01 6.67 -4.05
CA ILE A 71 5.36 7.25 -2.74
C ILE A 71 6.69 6.69 -2.24
N TYR A 72 6.89 5.37 -2.32
CA TYR A 72 8.15 4.74 -1.95
C TYR A 72 9.33 5.27 -2.79
N GLN A 73 9.20 5.29 -4.12
CA GLN A 73 10.23 5.75 -5.06
C GLN A 73 10.59 7.23 -4.87
N GLU A 74 9.60 8.08 -4.62
CA GLU A 74 9.80 9.49 -4.30
C GLU A 74 10.63 9.64 -3.02
N GLY A 75 10.28 8.90 -1.97
CA GLY A 75 11.04 8.89 -0.72
C GLY A 75 12.48 8.45 -0.93
N VAL A 76 12.72 7.34 -1.64
CA VAL A 76 14.08 6.86 -1.95
C VAL A 76 14.88 7.95 -2.65
N THR A 77 14.30 8.56 -3.69
CA THR A 77 14.96 9.64 -4.46
C THR A 77 15.33 10.84 -3.57
N LEU A 78 14.42 11.25 -2.68
CA LEU A 78 14.63 12.38 -1.78
C LEU A 78 15.73 12.11 -0.74
N PHE A 79 15.74 10.92 -0.14
CA PHE A 79 16.70 10.56 0.90
C PHE A 79 18.07 10.15 0.36
N ASP A 80 18.15 9.53 -0.82
CA ASP A 80 19.44 9.29 -1.48
C ASP A 80 20.13 10.61 -1.85
N GLY A 81 19.35 11.68 -2.08
CA GLY A 81 19.84 13.04 -2.26
C GLY A 81 20.37 13.71 -0.97
N LEU A 82 20.11 13.15 0.21
CA LEU A 82 20.57 13.69 1.50
C LEU A 82 21.98 13.17 1.85
N SER A 83 22.98 13.54 1.05
CA SER A 83 24.38 13.14 1.29
C SER A 83 24.94 13.59 2.65
N GLN A 84 24.45 14.71 3.17
CA GLN A 84 24.89 15.30 4.45
C GLN A 84 24.11 14.80 5.67
N ALA A 85 23.10 13.94 5.48
CA ALA A 85 22.31 13.44 6.61
C ALA A 85 23.18 12.73 7.66
N SER A 86 22.80 12.76 8.94
CA SER A 86 23.44 11.93 9.96
C SER A 86 23.26 10.43 9.66
N ASP A 87 24.17 9.59 10.19
CA ASP A 87 24.04 8.14 10.08
C ASP A 87 22.74 7.63 10.71
N LEU A 88 22.28 8.27 11.78
CA LEU A 88 21.04 7.93 12.46
C LEU A 88 19.82 8.19 11.57
N VAL A 89 19.75 9.35 10.90
CA VAL A 89 18.68 9.67 9.94
C VAL A 89 18.70 8.68 8.78
N ARG A 90 19.87 8.44 8.18
CA ARG A 90 20.00 7.48 7.06
C ARG A 90 19.58 6.07 7.46
N HIS A 91 20.00 5.60 8.64
CA HIS A 91 19.62 4.29 9.14
C HIS A 91 18.12 4.18 9.38
N THR A 92 17.53 5.19 10.03
CA THR A 92 16.09 5.24 10.34
C THR A 92 15.24 5.24 9.08
N TRP A 93 15.62 6.06 8.07
CA TRP A 93 14.98 6.03 6.76
C TRP A 93 15.09 4.67 6.09
N ARG A 94 16.29 4.06 6.04
CA ARG A 94 16.48 2.74 5.43
C ARG A 94 15.59 1.67 6.05
N LEU A 95 15.44 1.67 7.37
CA LEU A 95 14.51 0.76 8.05
C LEU A 95 13.07 1.00 7.61
N LEU A 96 12.63 2.26 7.58
CA LEU A 96 11.28 2.63 7.14
C LEU A 96 11.02 2.26 5.66
N ALA A 97 12.00 2.51 4.78
CA ALA A 97 11.94 2.17 3.37
C ALA A 97 11.87 0.66 3.15
N ASN A 98 12.66 -0.13 3.87
CA ASN A 98 12.59 -1.60 3.82
C ASN A 98 11.23 -2.12 4.26
N ASP A 99 10.63 -1.49 5.28
CA ASP A 99 9.29 -1.86 5.73
C ASP A 99 8.21 -1.48 4.72
N LEU A 100 8.28 -0.30 4.10
CA LEU A 100 7.42 0.07 2.97
C LEU A 100 7.52 -0.94 1.83
N LEU A 101 8.74 -1.33 1.46
CA LEU A 101 8.98 -2.29 0.39
C LEU A 101 8.45 -3.68 0.75
N ALA A 102 8.57 -4.11 1.99
CA ALA A 102 8.03 -5.39 2.46
C ALA A 102 6.49 -5.41 2.41
N GLU A 103 5.84 -4.31 2.81
CA GLU A 103 4.38 -4.17 2.68
C GLU A 103 3.95 -4.19 1.21
N LEU A 104 4.64 -3.45 0.33
CA LEU A 104 4.38 -3.44 -1.10
C LEU A 104 4.50 -4.84 -1.73
N ALA A 105 5.59 -5.54 -1.45
CA ALA A 105 5.81 -6.89 -1.96
C ALA A 105 4.75 -7.90 -1.48
N ALA A 106 4.32 -7.77 -0.22
CA ALA A 106 3.23 -8.58 0.32
C ALA A 106 1.91 -8.31 -0.40
N LYS A 107 1.57 -7.03 -0.64
CA LYS A 107 0.37 -6.62 -1.39
C LYS A 107 0.39 -7.15 -2.82
N GLU A 108 1.53 -7.02 -3.51
CA GLU A 108 1.72 -7.56 -4.86
C GLU A 108 1.46 -9.06 -4.92
N LEU A 109 2.08 -9.83 -4.02
CA LEU A 109 1.92 -11.28 -3.99
C LEU A 109 0.47 -11.68 -3.71
N MET A 110 -0.18 -11.04 -2.74
CA MET A 110 -1.57 -11.34 -2.38
C MET A 110 -2.54 -11.01 -3.52
N LEU A 111 -2.39 -9.86 -4.17
CA LEU A 111 -3.25 -9.46 -5.29
C LEU A 111 -3.01 -10.32 -6.53
N ALA A 112 -1.76 -10.66 -6.83
CA ALA A 112 -1.42 -11.54 -7.94
C ALA A 112 -2.00 -12.94 -7.73
N HIS A 113 -1.84 -13.50 -6.52
CA HIS A 113 -2.44 -14.78 -6.19
C HIS A 113 -3.97 -14.73 -6.23
N TRP A 114 -4.59 -13.70 -5.64
CA TRP A 114 -6.04 -13.52 -5.70
C TRP A 114 -6.53 -13.48 -7.15
N LYS A 115 -5.93 -12.65 -8.00
CA LYS A 115 -6.32 -12.54 -9.41
C LYS A 115 -6.19 -13.88 -10.14
N ALA A 116 -5.09 -14.60 -9.94
CA ALA A 116 -4.86 -15.91 -10.55
C ALA A 116 -5.84 -16.99 -10.04
N ALA A 117 -6.25 -16.91 -8.78
CA ALA A 117 -7.14 -17.86 -8.13
C ALA A 117 -8.60 -17.40 -8.06
N VAL A 118 -9.03 -16.41 -8.85
CA VAL A 118 -10.35 -15.77 -8.70
C VAL A 118 -11.52 -16.77 -8.68
N THR A 119 -11.43 -17.85 -9.44
CA THR A 119 -12.46 -18.90 -9.54
C THR A 119 -12.40 -19.96 -8.44
N THR A 120 -11.31 -20.03 -7.66
CA THR A 120 -11.04 -21.10 -6.69
C THR A 120 -10.67 -20.61 -5.29
N ILE A 121 -10.38 -19.32 -5.13
CA ILE A 121 -9.97 -18.72 -3.87
C ILE A 121 -11.09 -18.81 -2.84
N THR A 122 -10.76 -19.32 -1.65
CA THR A 122 -11.76 -19.52 -0.59
C THR A 122 -12.13 -18.20 0.09
N ALA A 123 -13.33 -18.15 0.68
CA ALA A 123 -13.77 -17.01 1.48
C ALA A 123 -12.82 -16.71 2.66
N ASP A 124 -12.21 -17.73 3.26
CA ASP A 124 -11.25 -17.57 4.34
C ASP A 124 -9.96 -16.91 3.86
N THR A 125 -9.42 -17.34 2.71
CA THR A 125 -8.25 -16.69 2.10
C THR A 125 -8.55 -15.23 1.77
N LEU A 126 -9.73 -14.93 1.22
CA LEU A 126 -10.15 -13.56 0.93
C LEU A 126 -10.25 -12.68 2.18
N ARG A 127 -10.74 -13.24 3.30
CA ARG A 127 -10.80 -12.53 4.58
C ARG A 127 -9.39 -12.19 5.09
N VAL A 128 -8.47 -13.15 5.02
CA VAL A 128 -7.06 -12.93 5.41
C VAL A 128 -6.41 -11.88 4.52
N TYR A 129 -6.56 -11.98 3.20
CA TYR A 129 -5.99 -11.03 2.25
C TYR A 129 -6.58 -9.63 2.41
N SER A 130 -7.90 -9.51 2.56
CA SER A 130 -8.54 -8.22 2.76
C SER A 130 -8.04 -7.53 4.03
N HIS A 131 -7.82 -8.30 5.10
CA HIS A 131 -7.23 -7.75 6.33
C HIS A 131 -5.76 -7.34 6.12
N ALA A 132 -4.94 -8.23 5.56
CA ALA A 132 -3.52 -7.98 5.35
C ALA A 132 -3.24 -6.82 4.37
N LEU A 133 -4.09 -6.61 3.36
CA LEU A 133 -3.98 -5.49 2.42
C LEU A 133 -4.32 -4.13 3.06
N LEU A 134 -5.10 -4.12 4.15
CA LEU A 134 -5.47 -2.91 4.89
C LEU A 134 -4.47 -2.52 5.96
N VAL A 135 -3.85 -3.51 6.60
CA VAL A 135 -2.99 -3.27 7.76
C VAL A 135 -1.57 -2.96 7.31
N HIS A 136 -1.10 -1.73 7.55
CA HIS A 136 0.31 -1.38 7.48
C HIS A 136 1.02 -1.75 8.79
N ALA A 137 1.24 -3.04 9.01
CA ALA A 137 1.77 -3.54 10.28
C ALA A 137 3.17 -2.98 10.59
N ARG A 138 3.96 -2.69 9.55
CA ARG A 138 5.36 -2.28 9.68
C ARG A 138 5.56 -0.77 9.66
N VAL A 139 4.67 -0.03 8.98
CA VAL A 139 4.81 1.42 8.77
C VAL A 139 3.78 2.14 9.62
N THR A 140 4.24 2.83 10.66
CA THR A 140 3.34 3.50 11.62
C THR A 140 3.60 5.00 11.67
N THR A 141 2.55 5.76 11.99
CA THR A 141 2.62 7.22 12.21
C THR A 141 3.73 7.59 13.19
N ALA A 142 3.90 6.82 14.27
CA ALA A 142 4.96 7.03 15.25
C ALA A 142 6.38 6.95 14.66
N ARG A 143 6.62 5.99 13.75
CA ARG A 143 7.92 5.85 13.08
C ARG A 143 8.21 7.00 12.12
N VAL A 144 7.19 7.47 11.41
CA VAL A 144 7.31 8.63 10.53
C VAL A 144 7.60 9.89 11.35
N HIS A 145 6.86 10.13 12.43
CA HIS A 145 7.13 11.25 13.33
C HIS A 145 8.50 11.18 13.98
N HIS A 146 8.98 10.00 14.34
CA HIS A 146 10.34 9.84 14.87
C HIS A 146 11.40 10.28 13.84
N LEU A 147 11.26 9.87 12.58
CA LEU A 147 12.16 10.31 11.51
C LEU A 147 12.08 11.84 11.30
N MET A 148 10.89 12.43 11.34
CA MET A 148 10.72 13.88 11.27
C MET A 148 11.40 14.62 12.43
N ALA A 149 11.32 14.08 13.65
CA ALA A 149 11.97 14.65 14.82
C ALA A 149 13.51 14.66 14.65
N LEU A 150 14.09 13.54 14.21
CA LEU A 150 15.52 13.45 13.93
C LEU A 150 15.98 14.46 12.87
N LEU A 151 15.21 14.62 11.79
CA LEU A 151 15.52 15.59 10.74
C LEU A 151 15.49 17.04 11.26
N ARG A 152 14.54 17.37 12.14
CA ARG A 152 14.42 18.71 12.75
C ARG A 152 15.53 18.98 13.76
N GLU A 153 15.94 17.98 14.54
CA GLU A 153 17.09 18.08 15.45
C GLU A 153 18.37 18.35 14.64
N GLU A 154 18.52 17.70 13.49
CA GLU A 154 19.67 17.89 12.60
C GLU A 154 19.66 19.26 11.88
N GLU A 155 18.50 19.86 11.62
CA GLU A 155 18.43 21.26 11.12
C GLU A 155 18.78 22.30 12.18
N ALA A 156 18.60 21.98 13.46
CA ALA A 156 18.81 22.91 14.57
C ALA A 156 20.25 22.90 15.11
N GLY A 157 21.02 21.85 14.85
CA GLY A 157 22.42 21.69 15.27
C GLY A 157 23.41 22.23 14.24
#